data_AF-A0A2N7TG01-F1
#
_entry.id   AF-A0A2N7TG01-F1
#
_cell.length_a   1.000
_cell.length_b   1.000
_cell.length_c   1.000
_cell.angle_alpha   90.00
_cell.angle_beta   90.00
_cell.angle_gamma   90.00
#
_symmetry.space_group_name_H-M   'P 1'
#
loop_
_entity.id
_entity.type
_entity.pdbx_description
1 polymer ?
#
loop_
_entity_poly.entity_id
_entity_poly.type
_entity_poly.pdbx_seq_one_letter_code
_entity_poly.pdbx_strand_id
1 'polypeptide(L)'
;MSVKRCVFTFRSTEVELLLTRDPDTREWLATMNWYLDESPEPKVHPMAPLAATLDEDAAWGCALDWASLKIDEAWLSVIGAHVHV
;
A
#
# COMPACT_ATOMS: atom_id res chain seq x y z
N MET A 1 -10.56 7.04 -16.40
CA MET A 1 -9.82 7.05 -15.12
C MET A 1 -8.91 5.86 -15.12
N SER A 2 -7.59 6.06 -15.05
CA SER A 2 -6.65 4.94 -14.91
C SER A 2 -6.72 4.42 -13.47
N VAL A 3 -6.95 3.13 -13.32
CA VAL A 3 -6.91 2.42 -12.05
C VAL A 3 -5.99 1.22 -12.24
N LYS A 4 -4.87 1.20 -11.53
CA LYS A 4 -3.97 0.05 -11.47
C LYS A 4 -4.16 -0.66 -10.14
N ARG A 5 -4.25 -1.98 -10.19
CA ARG A 5 -4.42 -2.83 -9.01
C ARG A 5 -3.44 -3.99 -9.11
N CYS A 6 -2.84 -4.34 -7.98
CA CYS A 6 -2.07 -5.57 -7.82
C CYS A 6 -2.43 -6.21 -6.48
N VAL A 7 -2.49 -7.54 -6.46
CA VAL A 7 -2.60 -8.32 -5.23
C VAL A 7 -1.34 -9.17 -5.16
N PHE A 8 -0.64 -9.11 -4.03
CA PHE A 8 0.54 -9.91 -3.78
C PHE A 8 0.51 -10.46 -2.36
N THR A 9 1.18 -11.60 -2.15
CA THR A 9 1.31 -12.21 -0.84
C THR A 9 2.65 -11.84 -0.24
N PHE A 10 2.64 -11.29 0.97
CA PHE A 10 3.84 -11.01 1.75
C PHE A 10 3.74 -11.78 3.08
N ARG A 11 4.64 -12.74 3.30
CA ARG A 11 4.71 -13.53 4.55
C ARG A 11 3.36 -14.15 4.97
N SER A 12 2.63 -14.71 4.01
CA SER A 12 1.26 -15.28 4.17
C SER A 12 0.14 -14.27 4.42
N THR A 13 0.41 -12.96 4.35
CA THR A 13 -0.62 -11.93 4.32
C THR A 13 -0.91 -11.52 2.88
N GLU A 14 -2.19 -11.54 2.50
CA GLU A 14 -2.62 -10.98 1.22
C GLU A 14 -2.68 -9.45 1.30
N VAL A 15 -2.04 -8.81 0.33
CA VAL A 15 -1.89 -7.36 0.24
C VAL A 15 -2.44 -6.92 -1.10
N GLU A 16 -3.38 -5.99 -1.06
CA GLU A 16 -3.90 -5.33 -2.24
C GLU A 16 -3.33 -3.92 -2.31
N LEU A 17 -2.68 -3.60 -3.43
CA LEU A 17 -2.24 -2.25 -3.77
C LEU A 17 -3.11 -1.70 -4.90
N LEU A 18 -3.65 -0.51 -4.68
CA LEU A 18 -4.46 0.24 -5.62
C LEU A 18 -3.78 1.57 -5.91
N LEU A 19 -3.66 1.93 -7.18
CA LEU A 19 -3.26 3.26 -7.64
C LEU A 19 -4.40 3.83 -8.48
N THR A 20 -4.88 5.00 -8.08
CA THR A 20 -5.91 5.77 -8.78
C THR A 20 -5.38 7.16 -9.09
N ARG A 21 -5.97 7.79 -10.11
CA ARG A 21 -5.72 9.20 -10.40
C ARG A 21 -6.88 10.04 -9.89
N ASP A 22 -6.58 11.03 -9.07
CA ASP A 22 -7.57 11.96 -8.56
C ASP A 22 -8.20 12.75 -9.72
N PRO A 23 -9.54 12.84 -9.83
CA PRO A 23 -10.18 13.54 -10.93
C PRO A 23 -10.03 15.07 -10.88
N ASP A 24 -9.87 15.63 -9.68
CA ASP A 24 -9.84 17.07 -9.44
C ASP A 24 -8.39 17.60 -9.46
N THR A 25 -7.51 17.01 -8.66
CA THR A 25 -6.10 17.44 -8.53
C THR A 25 -5.19 16.79 -9.56
N ARG A 26 -5.64 15.70 -10.20
CA ARG A 26 -4.85 14.86 -11.14
C ARG A 26 -3.63 14.18 -10.52
N GLU A 27 -3.48 14.26 -9.20
CA GLU A 27 -2.45 13.57 -8.44
C GLU A 27 -2.68 12.07 -8.46
N TRP A 28 -1.63 11.31 -8.20
CA TRP A 28 -1.74 9.87 -8.05
C TRP A 28 -1.93 9.53 -6.58
N LEU A 29 -2.98 8.76 -6.30
CA LEU A 29 -3.33 8.28 -4.97
C LEU A 29 -3.09 6.78 -4.93
N ALA A 30 -2.27 6.34 -3.99
CA ALA A 30 -2.08 4.91 -3.74
C ALA A 30 -2.68 4.52 -2.39
N THR A 31 -3.33 3.38 -2.37
CA THR A 31 -3.89 2.77 -1.16
C THR A 31 -3.46 1.32 -1.10
N MET A 32 -2.94 0.91 0.05
CA MET A 32 -2.63 -0.47 0.34
C MET A 32 -3.59 -1.01 1.40
N ASN A 33 -4.14 -2.19 1.14
CA ASN A 33 -5.03 -2.91 2.03
C ASN A 33 -4.41 -4.25 2.36
N TRP A 34 -4.41 -4.66 3.63
CA TRP A 34 -4.09 -6.04 3.99
C TRP A 34 -5.03 -6.58 5.07
N TYR A 35 -5.20 -7.89 5.07
CA TYR A 35 -5.96 -8.61 6.08
C TYR A 35 -4.99 -9.25 7.06
N LEU A 36 -5.11 -8.88 8.34
CA LEU A 36 -4.47 -9.67 9.39
C LEU A 36 -5.41 -10.84 9.72
N ASP A 37 -4.87 -12.05 9.83
CA ASP A 37 -5.64 -13.27 10.15
C ASP A 37 -6.53 -13.09 11.40
N GLU A 38 -6.09 -12.21 12.30
CA GLU A 38 -6.72 -11.91 13.59
C GLU A 38 -7.77 -10.78 13.55
N SER A 39 -7.95 -10.11 12.41
CA SER A 39 -8.86 -8.96 12.28
C SER A 39 -9.79 -9.10 11.06
N PRO A 40 -11.12 -9.01 11.25
CA PRO A 40 -12.08 -9.13 10.16
C PRO A 40 -12.10 -7.92 9.22
N GLU A 41 -11.47 -6.81 9.62
CA GLU A 41 -11.43 -5.57 8.83
C GLU A 41 -10.07 -5.40 8.16
N PRO A 42 -10.02 -5.10 6.85
CA PRO A 42 -8.77 -4.81 6.17
C PRO A 42 -8.16 -3.54 6.74
N LYS A 43 -6.86 -3.57 7.07
CA LYS A 43 -6.13 -2.36 7.42
C LYS A 43 -5.82 -1.60 6.14
N VAL A 44 -6.42 -0.42 6.03
CA VAL A 44 -6.25 0.49 4.90
C VAL A 44 -5.16 1.50 5.22
N HIS A 45 -4.17 1.59 4.35
CA HIS A 45 -3.06 2.52 4.45
C HIS A 45 -3.03 3.40 3.20
N PRO A 46 -3.32 4.70 3.31
CA PRO A 46 -3.13 5.63 2.20
C PRO A 46 -1.66 6.07 2.12
N MET A 47 -1.14 6.16 0.90
CA MET A 47 0.13 6.83 0.61
C MET A 47 -0.09 8.34 0.50
N ALA A 48 0.96 9.12 0.72
CA ALA A 48 0.95 10.54 0.36
C ALA A 48 0.70 10.69 -1.16
N PRO A 49 -0.07 11.71 -1.60
CA PRO A 49 -0.31 11.95 -3.02
C PRO A 49 1.00 12.16 -3.80
N LEU A 50 1.11 11.59 -5.00
CA LEU A 50 2.21 11.88 -5.92
C LEU A 50 1.79 12.96 -6.91
N ALA A 51 2.78 13.73 -7.37
CA ALA A 51 2.59 14.86 -8.26
C ALA A 51 1.78 14.50 -9.52
N ALA A 52 0.87 15.39 -9.91
CA ALA A 52 0.03 15.23 -11.09
C ALA A 52 0.78 15.16 -12.43
N THR A 53 2.05 15.62 -12.45
CA THR A 53 2.94 15.61 -13.62
C THR A 53 3.65 14.27 -13.80
N LEU A 54 3.63 13.39 -12.81
CA LEU A 54 4.27 12.08 -12.87
C LEU A 54 3.52 11.19 -13.87
N ASP A 55 4.24 10.42 -14.67
CA ASP A 55 3.63 9.41 -15.52
C ASP A 55 3.13 8.23 -14.68
N GLU A 56 2.23 7.44 -15.28
CA GLU A 56 1.58 6.33 -14.58
C GLU A 56 2.56 5.21 -14.18
N ASP A 57 3.62 4.97 -14.96
CA ASP A 57 4.58 3.89 -14.69
C ASP A 57 5.49 4.26 -13.53
N ALA A 58 6.00 5.51 -13.52
CA ALA A 58 6.74 6.06 -12.40
C ALA A 58 5.87 6.13 -11.13
N ALA A 59 4.62 6.56 -11.23
CA ALA A 59 3.69 6.58 -10.09
C ALA A 59 3.44 5.17 -9.53
N TRP A 60 3.33 4.18 -10.41
CA TRP A 60 3.18 2.78 -10.03
C TRP A 60 4.44 2.22 -9.35
N GLY A 61 5.62 2.54 -9.87
CA GLY A 61 6.90 2.19 -9.24
C GLY A 61 7.03 2.77 -7.83
N CYS A 62 6.69 4.05 -7.64
CA CYS A 62 6.66 4.69 -6.32
C CYS A 62 5.67 4.00 -5.37
N ALA A 63 4.47 3.66 -5.86
CA ALA A 63 3.46 2.96 -5.07
C ALA A 63 3.93 1.57 -4.64
N LEU A 64 4.63 0.83 -5.50
CA LEU A 64 5.19 -0.49 -5.17
C LEU A 64 6.30 -0.41 -4.13
N ASP A 65 7.23 0.54 -4.28
CA ASP A 65 8.31 0.76 -3.33
C ASP A 65 7.77 1.15 -1.95
N TRP A 66 6.85 2.11 -1.92
CA TRP A 66 6.16 2.52 -0.70
C TRP A 66 5.40 1.36 -0.05
N ALA A 67 4.64 0.58 -0.81
CA ALA A 67 3.89 -0.56 -0.28
C ALA A 67 4.82 -1.60 0.35
N SER A 68 5.95 -1.88 -0.32
CA SER A 68 6.97 -2.82 0.15
C SER A 68 7.61 -2.36 1.46
N LEU A 69 7.97 -1.07 1.56
CA LEU A 69 8.50 -0.50 2.80
C LEU A 69 7.45 -0.54 3.91
N LYS A 70 6.21 -0.16 3.59
CA LYS A 70 5.15 0.00 4.58
C LYS A 70 4.72 -1.32 5.20
N ILE A 71 4.70 -2.40 4.41
CA ILE A 71 4.41 -3.74 4.94
C ILE A 71 5.58 -4.31 5.75
N ASP A 72 6.84 -4.04 5.36
CA ASP A 72 8.01 -4.44 6.14
C ASP A 72 8.01 -3.78 7.53
N GLU A 73 7.74 -2.47 7.59
CA GLU A 73 7.57 -1.73 8.86
C GLU A 73 6.45 -2.31 9.72
N ALA A 74 5.30 -2.64 9.12
CA ALA A 74 4.17 -3.23 9.84
C ALA A 74 4.53 -4.60 10.43
N TRP A 75 5.27 -5.43 9.70
CA TRP A 75 5.75 -6.72 10.18
C TRP A 75 6.80 -6.60 11.28
N LEU A 76 7.76 -5.68 11.15
CA LEU A 76 8.75 -5.42 12.19
C LEU A 76 8.08 -4.97 13.49
N SER A 77 7.01 -4.18 13.41
CA SER A 77 6.22 -3.78 14.57
C SER A 77 5.51 -4.98 15.24
N VAL A 78 4.92 -5.89 14.44
CA VAL A 78 4.27 -7.11 14.94
C VAL A 78 5.28 -8.05 15.62
N ILE A 79 6.45 -8.27 15.02
CA ILE A 79 7.51 -9.11 15.59
C ILE A 79 8.12 -8.46 16.83
N GLY A 80 8.40 -7.15 16.79
CA GLY A 80 8.93 -6.41 17.92
C GLY A 80 7.99 -6.39 19.13
N ALA A 81 6.67 -6.36 18.89
CA ALA A 81 5.67 -6.52 19.93
C ALA A 81 5.62 -7.94 20.54
N HIS A 82 6.03 -8.96 19.80
CA HIS A 82 6.12 -10.36 20.29
C HIS A 82 7.41 -10.67 21.06
N VAL A 83 8.44 -9.81 20.99
CA VAL A 83 9.76 -10.05 21.64
C VAL A 83 9.84 -9.44 23.05
N HIS A 84 8.82 -8.69 23.49
CA HIS A 84 8.70 -8.32 24.90
C HIS A 84 8.02 -9.42 25.71
N VAL A 85 8.77 -10.49 26.04
CA VAL A 85 8.47 -11.44 27.12
C VAL A 85 9.68 -11.51 28.05
#